data_AF-A0AA36JRD7-F1
#
_entry.id   AF-A0AA36JRD7-F1
#
_cell.length_a   1.000
_cell.length_b   1.000
_cell.length_c   1.000
_cell.angle_alpha   90.00
_cell.angle_beta   90.00
_cell.angle_gamma   90.00
#
_symmetry.space_group_name_H-M   'P 1'
#
loop_
_entity.id
_entity.type
_entity.pdbx_description
1 polymer ?
#
loop_
_entity_poly.entity_id
_entity_poly.type
_entity_poly.pdbx_seq_one_letter_code
_entity_poly.pdbx_strand_id
1 'polypeptide(L)'
;MTSDVEQVYCTTDSVVFVGCFCIMCGVSLFLILLPYALRFHVEIEDISLDRADGVCHVVVRTHGKHWLTHRSLQSSIHNSLSRLRRGRVSKTGSLTINGHVHVSKSGRILPAIFTGTEHPFLDAPSLQGAEEGWVMTEAAAIEAEASALYYYWAANPMERTPSITAKAGHLIQPVSPYHLLLFSPDGMPNTRAIETSKGIIRIPFPLTLFAASVPGTVVSLGWLLVFAGVLAFLPFIVMITSPEGAKWVYLVSALIAALIAVLFHGTAASRRELSPMQRKLRRHCKNLLRTNPAPIRTPKGPERAIKAGHLVDVADAFNDRIRHRDMYYVATNIIKPVTRTHRLSYAECVGPQMVDWFVSHYWGTSFRHFVSTLQKHSEAVVEPPATPPDVAYWICSFSNNQWQIEEELGAGWEESSFFLALKSPRCVGTAMILDDEALPLTRAWCLFEVLQTKIIRTTRENFRGLYLCTITGVLQNGKSGVDLPMRIAERLASLRLENATASVQKDKEMIGELVSKMPGGFQAMNHFLRRNISEALRTMQAVFTSELETLLHKLDNAELESEQDSEDNIVLCVDEYNSQRGFAAVPSEHSVPIS
;
A
#
# COMPACT_ATOMS: atom_id res chain seq x y z
N MET A 1 -52.50 74.99 -35.29
CA MET A 1 -53.14 74.49 -34.04
C MET A 1 -54.36 73.73 -34.50
N THR A 2 -54.50 72.41 -34.39
CA THR A 2 -53.99 71.44 -33.41
C THR A 2 -53.85 70.07 -34.09
N SER A 3 -52.85 69.33 -33.63
CA SER A 3 -52.26 68.10 -34.17
C SER A 3 -53.08 66.83 -33.87
N ASP A 4 -53.19 65.98 -34.89
CA ASP A 4 -53.49 64.56 -34.77
C ASP A 4 -52.31 63.83 -34.11
N VAL A 5 -52.58 63.06 -33.05
CA VAL A 5 -51.62 62.18 -32.38
C VAL A 5 -52.22 60.77 -32.40
N GLU A 6 -51.78 59.96 -33.38
CA GLU A 6 -51.94 58.51 -33.34
C GLU A 6 -51.04 57.93 -32.25
N GLN A 7 -51.65 57.39 -31.18
CA GLN A 7 -50.95 56.56 -30.20
C GLN A 7 -50.79 55.13 -30.76
N VAL A 8 -49.61 54.85 -31.31
CA VAL A 8 -49.16 53.48 -31.59
C VAL A 8 -48.69 52.85 -30.27
N TYR A 9 -49.47 51.92 -29.72
CA TYR A 9 -49.04 51.08 -28.61
C TYR A 9 -48.03 50.04 -29.11
N CYS A 10 -46.75 50.30 -28.84
CA CYS A 10 -45.67 49.34 -29.05
C CYS A 10 -45.59 48.41 -27.82
N THR A 11 -46.21 47.23 -27.89
CA THR A 11 -46.21 46.21 -26.82
C THR A 11 -45.25 45.03 -27.07
N THR A 12 -44.28 45.16 -27.99
CA THR A 12 -43.46 44.03 -28.44
C THR A 12 -42.03 43.93 -27.91
N ASP A 13 -41.54 44.85 -27.08
CA ASP A 13 -40.13 44.78 -26.65
C ASP A 13 -39.87 44.06 -25.32
N SER A 14 -40.85 43.96 -24.41
CA SER A 14 -40.60 43.36 -23.08
C SER A 14 -40.47 41.85 -23.12
N VAL A 15 -41.24 41.15 -23.96
CA VAL A 15 -41.19 39.68 -24.07
C VAL A 15 -39.91 39.23 -24.79
N VAL A 16 -39.47 39.99 -25.80
CA VAL A 16 -38.18 39.73 -26.49
C VAL A 16 -37.00 40.00 -25.55
N PHE A 17 -37.06 41.07 -24.74
CA PHE A 17 -36.04 41.34 -23.73
C PHE A 17 -35.97 40.25 -22.66
N VAL A 18 -37.12 39.78 -22.17
CA VAL A 18 -37.18 38.69 -21.19
C VAL A 18 -36.69 37.38 -21.80
N GLY A 19 -37.02 37.09 -23.06
CA GLY A 19 -36.52 35.92 -23.79
C GLY A 19 -35.00 35.94 -23.97
N CYS A 20 -34.44 37.07 -24.42
CA CYS A 20 -33.00 37.27 -24.54
C CYS A 20 -32.30 37.19 -23.18
N PHE A 21 -32.89 37.77 -22.13
CA PHE A 21 -32.36 37.69 -20.77
C PHE A 21 -32.37 36.25 -20.25
N CYS A 22 -33.43 35.47 -20.48
CA CYS A 22 -33.49 34.05 -20.10
C CYS A 22 -32.49 33.18 -20.87
N ILE A 23 -32.24 33.43 -22.16
CA ILE A 23 -31.21 32.72 -22.94
C ILE A 23 -29.82 33.09 -22.44
N MET A 24 -29.55 34.37 -22.20
CA MET A 24 -28.27 34.83 -21.65
C MET A 24 -28.05 34.28 -20.24
N CYS A 25 -29.07 34.24 -19.40
CA CYS A 25 -29.02 33.60 -18.08
C CYS A 25 -28.87 32.09 -18.20
N GLY A 26 -29.49 31.42 -19.18
CA GLY A 26 -29.35 29.98 -19.41
C GLY A 26 -27.94 29.60 -19.88
N VAL A 27 -27.37 30.36 -20.83
CA VAL A 27 -25.99 30.20 -21.29
C VAL A 27 -25.01 30.57 -20.18
N SER A 28 -25.27 31.63 -19.42
CA SER A 28 -24.44 32.02 -18.27
C SER A 28 -24.50 30.98 -17.15
N LEU A 29 -25.69 30.49 -16.80
CA LEU A 29 -25.86 29.43 -15.80
C LEU A 29 -25.22 28.14 -16.28
N PHE A 30 -25.33 27.80 -17.57
CA PHE A 30 -24.64 26.66 -18.15
C PHE A 30 -23.12 26.84 -18.11
N LEU A 31 -22.56 28.00 -18.47
CA LEU A 31 -21.13 28.30 -18.37
C LEU A 31 -20.64 28.38 -16.91
N ILE A 32 -21.51 28.76 -15.97
CA ILE A 32 -21.23 28.74 -14.53
C ILE A 32 -21.24 27.29 -14.01
N LEU A 33 -22.17 26.46 -14.46
CA LEU A 33 -22.32 25.05 -14.04
C LEU A 33 -21.37 24.10 -14.79
N LEU A 34 -20.91 24.46 -15.98
CA LEU A 34 -20.02 23.66 -16.82
C LEU A 34 -18.70 23.32 -16.11
N PRO A 35 -18.01 24.25 -15.40
CA PRO A 35 -16.89 23.92 -14.53
C PRO A 35 -17.23 22.96 -13.38
N TYR A 36 -18.47 22.95 -12.89
CA TYR A 36 -18.92 22.00 -11.86
C TYR A 36 -19.23 20.62 -12.46
N ALA A 37 -19.78 20.58 -13.68
CA ALA A 37 -20.08 19.35 -14.41
C ALA A 37 -18.83 18.69 -15.04
N LEU A 38 -17.82 19.48 -15.41
CA LEU A 38 -16.56 19.04 -16.00
C LEU A 38 -15.47 18.71 -14.97
N ARG A 39 -15.81 18.64 -13.68
CA ARG A 39 -14.85 18.24 -12.64
C ARG A 39 -14.31 16.85 -12.97
N PHE A 40 -13.03 16.80 -13.32
CA PHE A 40 -12.33 15.53 -13.49
C PHE A 40 -12.08 14.92 -12.13
N HIS A 41 -12.87 13.89 -11.83
CA HIS A 41 -12.61 13.00 -10.72
C HIS A 41 -11.71 11.88 -11.23
N VAL A 42 -10.45 11.91 -10.82
CA VAL A 42 -9.55 10.80 -11.04
C VAL A 42 -9.53 9.98 -9.76
N GLU A 43 -10.06 8.76 -9.83
CA GLU A 43 -9.90 7.80 -8.75
C GLU A 43 -8.43 7.37 -8.70
N ILE A 44 -7.83 7.58 -7.52
CA ILE A 44 -6.47 7.15 -7.23
C ILE A 44 -6.50 5.63 -7.02
N GLU A 45 -5.76 4.90 -7.84
CA GLU A 45 -5.54 3.46 -7.62
C GLU A 45 -4.44 3.25 -6.58
N ASP A 46 -3.40 4.08 -6.64
CA ASP A 46 -2.25 3.96 -5.77
C ASP A 46 -1.52 5.30 -5.66
N ILE A 47 -1.23 5.74 -4.44
CA ILE A 47 -0.17 6.71 -4.16
C ILE A 47 0.93 5.96 -3.40
N SER A 48 2.08 5.80 -4.04
CA SER A 48 3.29 5.32 -3.38
C SER A 48 4.38 6.36 -3.53
N LEU A 49 5.23 6.49 -2.54
CA LEU A 49 6.44 7.28 -2.70
C LEU A 49 7.57 6.37 -3.11
N ASP A 50 8.21 6.71 -4.22
CA ASP A 50 9.43 6.06 -4.66
C ASP A 50 10.59 7.01 -4.39
N ARG A 51 11.64 6.50 -3.74
CA ARG A 51 12.83 7.29 -3.40
C ARG A 51 13.92 6.85 -4.37
N ALA A 52 14.19 7.71 -5.36
CA ALA A 52 15.28 7.52 -6.30
C ALA A 52 16.15 8.79 -6.27
N ASP A 53 17.47 8.60 -6.25
CA ASP A 53 18.46 9.69 -6.37
C ASP A 53 18.28 10.85 -5.38
N GLY A 54 17.91 10.55 -4.13
CA GLY A 54 17.70 11.56 -3.08
C GLY A 54 16.42 12.40 -3.24
N VAL A 55 15.60 12.15 -4.26
CA VAL A 55 14.32 12.84 -4.51
C VAL A 55 13.16 11.90 -4.19
N CYS A 56 12.15 12.43 -3.48
CA CYS A 56 10.93 11.69 -3.16
C CYS A 56 9.91 11.89 -4.29
N HIS A 57 9.57 10.83 -5.02
CA HIS A 57 8.60 10.87 -6.12
C HIS A 57 7.26 10.33 -5.65
N VAL A 58 6.20 11.14 -5.68
CA VAL A 58 4.81 10.66 -5.44
C VAL A 58 4.35 9.93 -6.69
N VAL A 59 4.49 8.61 -6.75
CA VAL A 59 3.90 7.80 -7.81
C VAL A 59 2.38 7.83 -7.62
N VAL A 60 1.66 8.53 -8.51
CA VAL A 60 0.19 8.47 -8.51
C VAL A 60 -0.24 7.59 -9.66
N ARG A 61 -0.66 6.38 -9.34
CA ARG A 61 -1.29 5.48 -10.31
C ARG A 61 -2.78 5.72 -10.30
N THR A 62 -3.32 5.98 -11.48
CA THR A 62 -4.72 6.29 -11.70
C THR A 62 -5.35 5.22 -12.57
N HIS A 63 -6.67 5.06 -12.46
CA HIS A 63 -7.39 4.03 -13.20
C HIS A 63 -7.72 4.44 -14.64
N GLY A 64 -7.15 3.73 -15.62
CA GLY A 64 -7.54 3.80 -17.04
C GLY A 64 -6.45 4.30 -18.00
N LYS A 65 -6.66 4.10 -19.31
CA LYS A 65 -5.87 4.79 -20.35
C LYS A 65 -6.27 6.27 -20.34
N HIS A 66 -5.58 7.09 -19.56
CA HIS A 66 -5.79 8.54 -19.59
C HIS A 66 -5.09 9.13 -20.81
N TRP A 67 -5.89 9.58 -21.77
CA TRP A 67 -5.41 10.28 -22.95
C TRP A 67 -5.20 11.76 -22.61
N LEU A 68 -4.03 12.11 -22.09
CA LEU A 68 -3.57 13.49 -22.15
C LEU A 68 -3.11 13.75 -23.59
N THR A 69 -4.02 14.25 -24.42
CA THR A 69 -3.71 14.57 -25.82
C THR A 69 -2.89 15.85 -25.88
N HIS A 70 -1.57 15.70 -26.08
CA HIS A 70 -0.67 16.78 -26.48
C HIS A 70 -0.86 17.07 -27.98
N ARG A 71 -1.88 17.85 -28.35
CA ARG A 71 -1.97 18.47 -29.69
C ARG A 71 -2.61 19.86 -29.60
N SER A 72 -1.86 20.84 -29.12
CA SER A 72 -2.15 22.25 -29.43
C SER A 72 -0.91 23.12 -29.64
N LEU A 73 0.27 22.53 -29.87
CA LEU A 73 1.51 23.25 -30.19
C LEU A 73 2.32 22.52 -31.26
N GLN A 74 1.73 22.34 -32.44
CA GLN A 74 2.47 22.11 -33.67
C GLN A 74 1.81 22.89 -34.81
N SER A 75 2.04 24.21 -34.80
CA SER A 75 1.93 25.04 -36.00
C SER A 75 3.19 25.89 -36.13
N SER A 76 4.34 25.22 -36.27
CA SER A 76 5.49 25.72 -37.02
C SER A 76 6.49 24.58 -37.15
N ILE A 77 7.25 24.58 -38.25
CA ILE A 77 8.14 23.51 -38.73
C ILE A 77 7.41 22.49 -39.62
N HIS A 78 7.04 23.01 -40.79
CA HIS A 78 7.03 22.24 -42.03
C HIS A 78 8.48 21.97 -42.47
N ASN A 79 8.68 20.79 -43.06
CA ASN A 79 9.86 20.30 -43.81
C ASN A 79 10.85 19.35 -43.10
N SER A 80 11.04 18.22 -43.79
CA SER A 80 12.18 17.29 -43.76
C SER A 80 12.13 16.14 -42.75
N LEU A 81 11.53 15.01 -43.15
CA LEU A 81 12.30 13.85 -43.63
C LEU A 81 11.39 12.63 -43.87
N SER A 82 11.36 12.22 -45.13
CA SER A 82 10.85 10.96 -45.64
C SER A 82 11.87 9.81 -45.48
N ARG A 83 11.34 8.58 -45.31
CA ARG A 83 11.87 7.25 -45.70
C ARG A 83 12.35 6.32 -44.57
N LEU A 84 11.63 5.19 -44.46
CA LEU A 84 12.05 3.77 -44.24
C LEU A 84 10.96 3.07 -43.41
N ARG A 85 10.51 1.84 -43.63
CA ARG A 85 10.56 0.85 -44.73
C ARG A 85 9.46 -0.18 -44.37
N ARG A 86 8.90 -0.85 -45.38
CA ARG A 86 7.86 -1.89 -45.24
C ARG A 86 8.37 -3.09 -44.41
N GLY A 87 7.52 -3.57 -43.49
CA GLY A 87 7.60 -4.91 -42.88
C GLY A 87 6.18 -5.43 -42.65
N ARG A 88 5.83 -6.55 -43.26
CA ARG A 88 4.52 -7.23 -43.19
C ARG A 88 4.65 -8.31 -42.11
N VAL A 89 3.89 -8.21 -41.01
CA VAL A 89 3.78 -9.27 -39.98
C VAL A 89 2.31 -9.46 -39.60
N SER A 90 1.97 -10.71 -39.32
CA SER A 90 0.66 -11.34 -39.23
C SER A 90 -0.27 -10.81 -38.13
N LYS A 91 -1.56 -11.05 -38.36
CA LYS A 91 -2.71 -10.80 -37.50
C LYS A 91 -2.53 -11.31 -36.06
N THR A 92 -2.33 -10.37 -35.13
CA THR A 92 -2.94 -10.23 -33.78
C THR A 92 -2.28 -9.02 -33.11
N GLY A 93 -2.68 -7.81 -33.52
CA GLY A 93 -2.11 -6.57 -32.98
C GLY A 93 -2.87 -6.08 -31.75
N SER A 94 -2.26 -6.19 -30.56
CA SER A 94 -2.56 -5.26 -29.48
C SER A 94 -1.90 -3.93 -29.83
N LEU A 95 -2.71 -2.89 -30.02
CA LEU A 95 -2.22 -1.53 -30.23
C LEU A 95 -1.81 -0.96 -28.86
N THR A 96 -0.55 -1.18 -28.47
CA THR A 96 0.07 -0.48 -27.35
C THR A 96 0.53 0.88 -27.85
N ILE A 97 -0.26 1.92 -27.54
CA ILE A 97 0.18 3.30 -27.76
C ILE A 97 1.06 3.67 -26.57
N ASN A 98 2.38 3.56 -26.75
CA ASN A 98 3.37 4.16 -25.88
C ASN A 98 3.31 5.69 -26.07
N GLY A 99 2.35 6.33 -25.40
CA GLY A 99 2.28 7.78 -25.31
C GLY A 99 3.32 8.29 -24.32
N HIS A 100 4.49 8.69 -24.79
CA HIS A 100 5.40 9.53 -24.00
C HIS A 100 4.75 10.90 -23.82
N VAL A 101 4.31 11.22 -22.60
CA VAL A 101 3.96 12.59 -22.22
C VAL A 101 5.26 13.33 -21.98
N HIS A 102 5.71 14.14 -22.94
CA HIS A 102 6.76 15.13 -22.69
C HIS A 102 6.17 16.24 -21.82
N VAL A 103 6.50 16.23 -20.52
CA VAL A 103 6.26 17.37 -19.64
C VAL A 103 7.23 18.48 -20.08
N SER A 104 6.70 19.65 -20.44
CA SER A 104 7.53 20.79 -20.85
C SER A 104 8.53 21.15 -19.75
N LYS A 105 9.71 21.66 -20.11
CA LYS A 105 10.77 22.09 -19.15
C LYS A 105 10.28 23.07 -18.07
N SER A 106 9.15 23.74 -18.26
CA SER A 106 8.41 24.42 -17.19
C SER A 106 7.40 23.48 -16.55
N GLY A 107 7.82 22.65 -15.60
CA GLY A 107 6.92 21.80 -14.80
C GLY A 107 5.97 22.67 -13.97
N ARG A 108 4.84 23.07 -14.55
CA ARG A 108 3.87 23.95 -13.89
C ARG A 108 3.31 23.26 -12.65
N ILE A 109 3.38 23.97 -11.52
CA ILE A 109 2.77 23.57 -10.26
C ILE A 109 1.27 23.81 -10.37
N LEU A 110 0.47 22.78 -10.10
CA LEU A 110 -0.99 22.83 -10.12
C LEU A 110 -1.53 22.67 -8.70
N PRO A 111 -2.55 23.45 -8.30
CA PRO A 111 -3.25 23.15 -7.06
C PRO A 111 -4.03 21.84 -7.21
N ALA A 112 -4.02 20.99 -6.19
CA ALA A 112 -4.81 19.78 -6.11
C ALA A 112 -5.49 19.67 -4.75
N ILE A 113 -6.75 19.24 -4.76
CA ILE A 113 -7.50 18.97 -3.54
C ILE A 113 -7.66 17.46 -3.42
N PHE A 114 -7.10 16.90 -2.37
CA PHE A 114 -7.23 15.49 -2.03
C PHE A 114 -8.46 15.33 -1.11
N THR A 115 -9.28 14.33 -1.37
CA THR A 115 -10.45 14.03 -0.54
C THR A 115 -10.69 12.53 -0.45
N GLY A 116 -11.15 12.04 0.70
CA GLY A 116 -11.51 10.63 0.88
C GLY A 116 -10.31 9.68 0.82
N THR A 117 -9.10 10.20 1.10
CA THR A 117 -7.89 9.40 1.20
C THR A 117 -7.80 8.65 2.53
N GLU A 118 -8.61 9.04 3.52
CA GLU A 118 -8.52 8.69 4.93
C GLU A 118 -7.15 8.99 5.55
N HIS A 119 -6.30 9.75 4.86
CA HIS A 119 -5.01 10.16 5.35
C HIS A 119 -5.17 11.53 6.04
N PRO A 120 -4.86 11.65 7.34
CA PRO A 120 -5.18 12.84 8.13
C PRO A 120 -4.58 14.11 7.55
N PHE A 121 -3.39 14.03 6.94
CA PHE A 121 -2.75 15.18 6.29
C PHE A 121 -3.29 15.51 4.89
N LEU A 122 -3.78 14.52 4.14
CA LEU A 122 -4.28 14.77 2.78
C LEU A 122 -5.73 15.24 2.79
N ASP A 123 -6.53 14.75 3.73
CA ASP A 123 -7.95 15.07 3.86
C ASP A 123 -8.23 16.26 4.78
N ALA A 124 -7.27 16.71 5.60
CA ALA A 124 -7.48 17.86 6.48
C ALA A 124 -7.65 19.16 5.67
N PRO A 125 -8.76 19.90 5.85
CA PRO A 125 -8.82 21.28 5.40
C PRO A 125 -7.75 22.06 6.17
N SER A 126 -6.84 22.73 5.46
CA SER A 126 -5.65 23.40 6.00
C SER A 126 -5.85 23.93 7.42
N LEU A 127 -5.29 23.25 8.41
CA LEU A 127 -5.31 23.69 9.80
C LEU A 127 -4.32 24.84 9.94
N GLN A 128 -4.82 26.08 9.93
CA GLN A 128 -4.20 27.14 10.71
C GLN A 128 -4.45 26.77 12.19
N GLY A 129 -3.46 26.18 12.87
CA GLY A 129 -3.48 26.05 14.33
C GLY A 129 -3.29 24.67 14.95
N ALA A 130 -2.85 23.64 14.22
CA ALA A 130 -2.43 22.39 14.87
C ALA A 130 -0.92 22.44 15.19
N GLU A 131 -0.58 23.08 16.31
CA GLU A 131 0.69 22.83 16.99
C GLU A 131 0.64 21.44 17.64
N GLU A 132 1.75 20.71 17.48
CA GLU A 132 2.13 19.48 18.20
C GLU A 132 1.36 18.18 17.88
N GLY A 133 2.10 17.13 17.48
CA GLY A 133 1.55 15.77 17.50
C GLY A 133 2.10 14.72 16.54
N TRP A 134 3.25 14.90 15.88
CA TRP A 134 4.00 13.78 15.27
C TRP A 134 5.50 14.05 15.37
N VAL A 135 6.06 13.77 16.54
CA VAL A 135 7.51 13.74 16.72
C VAL A 135 8.00 12.40 16.20
N MET A 136 8.49 12.37 14.95
CA MET A 136 9.53 11.42 14.60
C MET A 136 10.82 11.91 15.26
N THR A 137 11.56 11.00 15.90
CA THR A 137 12.83 11.31 16.53
C THR A 137 13.81 11.87 15.50
N GLU A 138 14.48 12.95 15.88
CA GLU A 138 15.50 13.70 15.14
C GLU A 138 16.64 12.81 14.60
N ALA A 139 16.79 11.61 15.15
CA ALA A 139 17.77 10.59 14.75
C ALA A 139 17.45 9.85 13.44
N ALA A 140 16.23 9.97 12.87
CA ALA A 140 15.91 9.42 11.54
C ALA A 140 15.94 10.49 10.42
N ALA A 141 16.07 11.77 10.80
CA ALA A 141 16.14 12.90 9.87
C ALA A 141 17.58 13.33 9.55
N ILE A 142 18.56 12.84 10.33
CA ILE A 142 19.97 13.19 10.17
C ILE A 142 20.73 11.92 9.80
N GLU A 143 20.69 11.57 8.51
CA GLU A 143 21.90 11.18 7.78
C GLU A 143 21.64 11.13 6.26
N ALA A 144 22.46 11.95 5.57
CA ALA A 144 22.76 12.06 4.14
C ALA A 144 21.67 12.53 3.14
N GLU A 145 22.00 13.65 2.47
CA GLU A 145 21.48 14.16 1.17
C GLU A 145 20.28 15.14 1.12
N ALA A 146 19.71 15.58 2.25
CA ALA A 146 18.76 16.72 2.22
C ALA A 146 19.47 18.08 2.00
N SER A 147 20.76 18.20 2.38
CA SER A 147 21.50 19.46 2.28
C SER A 147 21.82 19.87 0.83
N ALA A 148 22.07 18.93 -0.09
CA ALA A 148 22.44 19.26 -1.46
C ALA A 148 21.29 19.88 -2.26
N LEU A 149 20.06 19.36 -2.09
CA LEU A 149 18.86 19.94 -2.68
C LEU A 149 18.51 21.30 -2.06
N TYR A 150 18.66 21.42 -0.73
CA TYR A 150 18.45 22.68 -0.02
C TYR A 150 19.42 23.78 -0.52
N TYR A 151 20.71 23.47 -0.68
CA TYR A 151 21.68 24.42 -1.23
C TYR A 151 21.47 24.72 -2.71
N TYR A 152 21.08 23.73 -3.55
CA TYR A 152 20.77 23.96 -4.95
C TYR A 152 19.55 24.89 -5.14
N TRP A 153 18.53 24.75 -4.30
CA TRP A 153 17.33 25.60 -4.31
C TRP A 153 17.55 26.96 -3.68
N ALA A 154 18.30 27.05 -2.57
CA ALA A 154 18.70 28.32 -1.97
C ALA A 154 19.58 29.17 -2.91
N ALA A 155 20.37 28.52 -3.77
CA ALA A 155 21.21 29.17 -4.79
C ALA A 155 20.45 29.58 -6.06
N ASN A 156 19.22 29.09 -6.28
CA ASN A 156 18.40 29.38 -7.46
C ASN A 156 16.94 29.75 -7.07
N PRO A 157 16.72 30.85 -6.34
CA PRO A 157 15.37 31.27 -5.97
C PRO A 157 14.56 31.56 -7.24
N MET A 158 13.50 30.78 -7.50
CA MET A 158 12.54 31.08 -8.56
C MET A 158 11.98 32.49 -8.33
N GLU A 159 11.97 33.30 -9.40
CA GLU A 159 11.27 34.58 -9.41
C GLU A 159 9.80 34.38 -9.05
N ARG A 160 9.43 34.93 -7.89
CA ARG A 160 8.08 35.19 -7.38
C ARG A 160 7.04 34.14 -7.74
N THR A 161 6.82 33.22 -6.80
CA THR A 161 5.54 32.51 -6.65
C THR A 161 4.38 33.51 -6.76
N PRO A 162 3.41 33.30 -7.66
CA PRO A 162 2.21 34.12 -7.68
C PRO A 162 1.56 34.03 -6.29
N SER A 163 1.16 35.17 -5.74
CA SER A 163 0.42 35.26 -4.48
C SER A 163 -0.95 34.59 -4.66
N ILE A 164 -0.99 33.26 -4.55
CA ILE A 164 -2.23 32.50 -4.54
C ILE A 164 -2.81 32.68 -3.15
N THR A 165 -3.71 33.65 -3.03
CA THR A 165 -4.50 33.90 -1.83
C THR A 165 -5.39 32.68 -1.54
N ALA A 166 -4.93 31.90 -0.57
CA ALA A 166 -5.63 30.95 0.29
C ALA A 166 -7.06 30.53 -0.09
N LYS A 167 -7.17 29.30 -0.60
CA LYS A 167 -8.17 28.29 -0.18
C LYS A 167 -7.60 26.89 -0.45
N ALA A 168 -6.60 26.55 0.37
CA ALA A 168 -6.21 25.20 0.77
C ALA A 168 -6.41 24.04 -0.25
N GLY A 169 -5.40 23.83 -1.08
CA GLY A 169 -5.16 22.55 -1.77
C GLY A 169 -3.66 22.34 -1.82
N HIS A 170 -3.19 21.11 -1.59
CA HIS A 170 -1.79 20.78 -1.77
C HIS A 170 -1.35 21.15 -3.18
N LEU A 171 -0.12 21.62 -3.33
CA LEU A 171 0.43 21.94 -4.64
C LEU A 171 1.05 20.64 -5.21
N ILE A 172 0.78 20.32 -6.47
CA ILE A 172 1.36 19.15 -7.14
C ILE A 172 2.15 19.57 -8.37
N GLN A 173 3.30 18.96 -8.59
CA GLN A 173 4.09 19.12 -9.81
C GLN A 173 4.28 17.75 -10.47
N PRO A 174 3.91 17.57 -11.75
CA PRO A 174 4.24 16.34 -12.45
C PRO A 174 5.76 16.27 -12.67
N VAL A 175 6.40 15.25 -12.11
CA VAL A 175 7.83 14.96 -12.32
C VAL A 175 8.01 14.03 -13.52
N SER A 176 7.05 13.13 -13.74
CA SER A 176 7.02 12.22 -14.88
C SER A 176 5.58 11.81 -15.22
N PRO A 177 5.34 11.02 -16.29
CA PRO A 177 4.00 10.51 -16.61
C PRO A 177 3.32 9.69 -15.49
N TYR A 178 4.11 9.18 -14.53
CA TYR A 178 3.62 8.33 -13.44
C TYR A 178 3.90 8.91 -12.06
N HIS A 179 4.56 10.08 -11.99
CA HIS A 179 5.03 10.65 -10.73
C HIS A 179 4.60 12.12 -10.63
N LEU A 180 3.94 12.46 -9.53
CA LEU A 180 3.71 13.80 -9.03
C LEU A 180 4.70 14.08 -7.89
N LEU A 181 4.93 15.34 -7.58
CA LEU A 181 5.61 15.80 -6.38
C LEU A 181 4.60 16.62 -5.61
N LEU A 182 4.35 16.25 -4.36
CA LEU A 182 3.44 16.97 -3.48
C LEU A 182 4.23 18.05 -2.78
N PHE A 183 3.69 19.26 -2.74
CA PHE A 183 4.26 20.39 -2.03
C PHE A 183 3.33 20.75 -0.87
N SER A 184 3.93 21.07 0.27
CA SER A 184 3.22 21.64 1.40
C SER A 184 2.67 23.04 1.06
N PRO A 185 1.73 23.57 1.87
CA PRO A 185 1.12 24.88 1.61
C PRO A 185 2.12 26.06 1.52
N ASP A 186 3.30 25.91 2.10
CA ASP A 186 4.43 26.84 2.05
C ASP A 186 5.28 26.71 0.77
N GLY A 187 4.95 25.76 -0.13
CA GLY A 187 5.65 25.56 -1.39
C GLY A 187 6.92 24.71 -1.29
N MET A 188 7.15 24.04 -0.16
CA MET A 188 8.26 23.08 -0.02
C MET A 188 7.86 21.68 -0.48
N PRO A 189 8.76 20.91 -1.11
CA PRO A 189 8.49 19.51 -1.42
C PRO A 189 8.18 18.74 -0.13
N ASN A 190 7.04 18.05 -0.09
CA ASN A 190 6.68 17.22 1.04
C ASN A 190 7.47 15.92 0.97
N THR A 191 8.50 15.80 1.81
CA THR A 191 9.38 14.63 1.89
C THR A 191 8.81 13.50 2.75
N ARG A 192 7.66 13.72 3.40
CA ARG A 192 7.05 12.70 4.26
C ARG A 192 6.57 11.53 3.43
N ALA A 193 6.75 10.32 3.96
CA ALA A 193 6.14 9.11 3.42
C ALA A 193 4.61 9.17 3.56
N ILE A 194 3.94 9.68 2.52
CA ILE A 194 2.48 9.64 2.34
C ILE A 194 2.13 8.45 1.46
N GLU A 195 1.47 7.45 2.06
CA GLU A 195 0.88 6.34 1.33
C GLU A 195 -0.63 6.37 1.47
N THR A 196 -1.33 6.35 0.33
CA THR A 196 -2.77 6.11 0.31
C THR A 196 -3.15 5.38 -0.97
N SER A 197 -4.00 4.35 -0.89
CA SER A 197 -4.53 3.65 -2.08
C SER A 197 -5.99 3.96 -2.34
N LYS A 198 -6.48 5.07 -1.78
CA LYS A 198 -7.82 5.56 -2.04
C LYS A 198 -7.83 7.07 -1.95
N GLY A 199 -8.89 7.65 -2.48
CA GLY A 199 -9.10 9.09 -2.50
C GLY A 199 -9.24 9.62 -3.91
N ILE A 200 -9.65 10.88 -3.93
CA ILE A 200 -9.98 11.61 -5.13
C ILE A 200 -9.04 12.80 -5.18
N ILE A 201 -8.20 12.86 -6.20
CA ILE A 201 -7.46 14.09 -6.53
C ILE A 201 -8.38 14.90 -7.41
N ARG A 202 -8.77 16.07 -6.91
CA ARG A 202 -9.45 17.09 -7.70
C ARG A 202 -8.38 18.04 -8.21
N ILE A 203 -8.05 17.88 -9.48
CA ILE A 203 -7.24 18.84 -10.21
C ILE A 203 -8.22 19.83 -10.85
N PRO A 204 -8.13 21.14 -10.58
CA PRO A 204 -9.00 22.12 -11.21
C PRO A 204 -8.82 22.05 -12.72
N PHE A 205 -9.93 22.14 -13.43
CA PHE A 205 -10.01 21.89 -14.87
C PHE A 205 -9.02 22.79 -15.62
N PRO A 206 -7.98 22.24 -16.27
CA PRO A 206 -7.08 23.08 -17.04
C PRO A 206 -7.83 23.58 -18.29
N LEU A 207 -7.77 24.89 -18.54
CA LEU A 207 -8.30 25.54 -19.76
C LEU A 207 -7.85 24.85 -21.06
N THR A 208 -6.75 24.09 -21.01
CA THR A 208 -6.24 23.31 -22.16
C THR A 208 -7.13 22.13 -22.55
N LEU A 209 -8.04 21.64 -21.68
CA LEU A 209 -9.01 20.60 -22.02
C LEU A 209 -10.18 21.10 -22.89
N PHE A 210 -10.31 22.41 -23.15
CA PHE A 210 -11.18 22.90 -24.24
C PHE A 210 -10.79 22.32 -25.61
N ALA A 211 -9.52 21.91 -25.76
CA ALA A 211 -9.02 21.21 -26.93
C ALA A 211 -9.12 19.68 -26.84
N ALA A 212 -9.54 19.11 -25.71
CA ALA A 212 -9.65 17.66 -25.55
C ALA A 212 -10.90 17.13 -26.26
N SER A 213 -10.68 16.10 -27.07
CA SER A 213 -11.71 15.31 -27.72
C SER A 213 -12.41 14.40 -26.71
N VAL A 214 -13.74 14.26 -26.81
CA VAL A 214 -14.49 13.25 -26.05
C VAL A 214 -13.99 11.86 -26.45
N PRO A 215 -13.87 10.89 -25.52
CA PRO A 215 -13.40 9.54 -25.85
C PRO A 215 -14.23 8.90 -26.98
N GLY A 216 -13.59 8.67 -28.13
CA GLY A 216 -14.22 8.05 -29.31
C GLY A 216 -14.84 9.01 -30.33
N THR A 217 -14.75 10.33 -30.13
CA THR A 217 -15.17 11.32 -31.15
C THR A 217 -14.06 12.34 -31.43
N VAL A 218 -14.04 12.91 -32.64
CA VAL A 218 -13.06 13.93 -33.07
C VAL A 218 -13.48 15.33 -32.63
N VAL A 219 -14.60 15.46 -31.90
CA VAL A 219 -15.22 16.74 -31.59
C VAL A 219 -14.64 17.25 -30.27
N SER A 220 -13.92 18.38 -30.34
CA SER A 220 -13.45 19.06 -29.14
C SER A 220 -14.64 19.58 -28.33
N LEU A 221 -14.48 19.64 -27.01
CA LEU A 221 -15.51 20.19 -26.13
C LEU A 221 -15.97 21.60 -26.56
N GLY A 222 -15.06 22.40 -27.14
CA GLY A 222 -15.39 23.70 -27.73
C GLY A 222 -16.44 23.61 -28.85
N TRP A 223 -16.37 22.62 -29.75
CA TRP A 223 -17.36 22.44 -30.80
C TRP A 223 -18.72 22.02 -30.25
N LEU A 224 -18.76 21.20 -29.20
CA LEU A 224 -20.02 20.84 -28.53
C LEU A 224 -20.71 22.07 -27.94
N LEU A 225 -19.95 23.02 -27.40
CA LEU A 225 -20.47 24.30 -26.90
C LEU A 225 -20.99 25.19 -28.04
N VAL A 226 -20.32 25.21 -29.19
CA VAL A 226 -20.79 25.92 -30.38
C VAL A 226 -22.10 25.31 -30.89
N PHE A 227 -22.17 23.98 -31.02
CA PHE A 227 -23.40 23.29 -31.44
C PHE A 227 -24.53 23.48 -30.42
N ALA A 228 -24.24 23.47 -29.12
CA ALA A 228 -25.22 23.78 -28.09
C ALA A 228 -25.73 25.22 -28.20
N GLY A 229 -24.84 26.18 -28.50
CA GLY A 229 -25.22 27.57 -28.76
C GLY A 229 -26.12 27.73 -29.99
N VAL A 230 -25.81 27.03 -31.09
CA VAL A 230 -26.63 27.02 -32.31
C VAL A 230 -28.00 26.38 -32.06
N LEU A 231 -28.04 25.25 -31.35
CA LEU A 231 -29.29 24.58 -30.95
C LEU A 231 -30.13 25.42 -29.98
N ALA A 232 -29.49 26.23 -29.11
CA ALA A 232 -30.19 27.18 -28.25
C ALA A 232 -30.78 28.36 -29.01
N PHE A 233 -30.30 28.64 -30.23
CA PHE A 233 -30.80 29.71 -31.10
C PHE A 233 -32.00 29.29 -31.98
N LEU A 234 -32.15 27.99 -32.26
CA LEU A 234 -33.29 27.44 -33.01
C LEU A 234 -34.67 27.78 -32.39
N PRO A 235 -34.89 27.69 -31.07
CA PRO A 235 -36.12 28.14 -30.43
C PRO A 235 -36.42 29.63 -30.64
N PHE A 236 -35.39 30.48 -30.73
CA PHE A 236 -35.55 31.92 -30.98
C PHE A 236 -36.10 32.18 -32.39
N ILE A 237 -35.58 31.44 -33.39
CA ILE A 237 -36.10 31.50 -34.77
C ILE A 237 -37.56 31.02 -34.81
N VAL A 238 -37.89 29.95 -34.08
CA VAL A 238 -39.27 29.45 -34.00
C VAL A 238 -40.20 30.43 -33.27
N MET A 239 -39.73 31.10 -32.22
CA MET A 239 -40.48 32.09 -31.45
C MET A 239 -40.93 33.28 -32.29
N ILE A 240 -40.12 33.69 -33.27
CA ILE A 240 -40.47 34.75 -34.23
C ILE A 240 -41.62 34.31 -35.16
N THR A 241 -41.73 33.02 -35.45
CA THR A 241 -42.73 32.47 -36.39
C THR A 241 -44.00 31.93 -35.73
N SER A 242 -43.92 31.43 -34.49
CA SER A 242 -45.05 30.88 -33.73
C SER A 242 -44.76 30.84 -32.23
N PRO A 243 -45.39 31.71 -31.42
CA PRO A 243 -45.20 31.74 -29.97
C PRO A 243 -45.62 30.44 -29.27
N GLU A 244 -46.67 29.77 -29.77
CA GLU A 244 -47.12 28.47 -29.25
C GLU A 244 -46.16 27.33 -29.65
N GLY A 245 -45.56 27.40 -30.85
CA GLY A 245 -44.55 26.44 -31.29
C GLY A 245 -43.28 26.47 -30.43
N ALA A 246 -42.88 27.66 -29.96
CA ALA A 246 -41.68 27.81 -29.14
C ALA A 246 -41.74 27.02 -27.83
N LYS A 247 -42.90 26.98 -27.15
CA LYS A 247 -43.07 26.24 -25.89
C LYS A 247 -42.78 24.74 -26.08
N TRP A 248 -43.28 24.15 -27.16
CA TRP A 248 -43.06 22.74 -27.48
C TRP A 248 -41.61 22.46 -27.85
N VAL A 249 -40.94 23.35 -28.59
CA VAL A 249 -39.52 23.21 -28.92
C VAL A 249 -38.65 23.24 -27.67
N TYR A 250 -38.92 24.14 -26.72
CA TYR A 250 -38.21 24.17 -25.44
C TYR A 250 -38.44 22.90 -24.62
N LEU A 251 -39.69 22.44 -24.51
CA LEU A 251 -40.02 21.23 -23.77
C LEU A 251 -39.34 19.99 -24.36
N VAL A 252 -39.42 19.80 -25.67
CA VAL A 252 -38.79 18.68 -26.38
C VAL A 252 -37.27 18.73 -26.24
N SER A 253 -36.66 19.92 -26.40
CA SER A 253 -35.20 20.09 -26.24
C SER A 253 -34.74 19.77 -24.82
N ALA A 254 -35.49 20.21 -23.80
CA ALA A 254 -35.20 19.90 -22.40
C ALA A 254 -35.33 18.39 -22.10
N LEU A 255 -36.35 17.73 -22.64
CA LEU A 255 -36.54 16.28 -22.49
C LEU A 255 -35.42 15.48 -23.18
N ILE A 256 -35.01 15.88 -24.39
CA ILE A 256 -33.89 15.26 -25.10
C ILE A 256 -32.58 15.45 -24.32
N ALA A 257 -32.31 16.66 -23.81
CA ALA A 257 -31.12 16.94 -23.01
C ALA A 257 -31.10 16.09 -21.72
N ALA A 258 -32.23 15.98 -21.03
CA ALA A 258 -32.36 15.14 -19.85
C ALA A 258 -32.14 13.64 -20.16
N LEU A 259 -32.71 13.15 -21.27
CA LEU A 259 -32.52 11.77 -21.71
C LEU A 259 -31.05 11.49 -22.05
N ILE A 260 -30.39 12.39 -22.79
CA ILE A 260 -28.96 12.27 -23.12
C ILE A 260 -28.13 12.29 -21.83
N ALA A 261 -28.45 13.16 -20.86
CA ALA A 261 -27.74 13.20 -19.59
C ALA A 261 -27.92 11.89 -18.79
N VAL A 262 -29.12 11.32 -18.75
CA VAL A 262 -29.39 10.03 -18.09
C VAL A 262 -28.67 8.88 -18.81
N LEU A 263 -28.70 8.84 -20.14
CA LEU A 263 -27.99 7.82 -20.92
C LEU A 263 -26.47 7.96 -20.77
N PHE A 264 -25.95 9.18 -20.78
CA PHE A 264 -24.53 9.44 -20.57
C PHE A 264 -24.11 9.09 -19.14
N HIS A 265 -24.88 9.47 -18.12
CA HIS A 265 -24.57 9.14 -16.74
C HIS A 265 -24.71 7.64 -16.47
N GLY A 266 -25.75 7.00 -17.03
CA GLY A 266 -25.96 5.55 -16.97
C GLY A 266 -24.83 4.79 -17.66
N THR A 267 -24.47 5.16 -18.88
CA THR A 267 -23.35 4.53 -19.61
C THR A 267 -22.00 4.81 -18.94
N ALA A 268 -21.77 6.02 -18.42
CA ALA A 268 -20.55 6.35 -17.67
C ALA A 268 -20.48 5.56 -16.35
N ALA A 269 -21.58 5.43 -15.62
CA ALA A 269 -21.67 4.64 -14.39
C ALA A 269 -21.49 3.14 -14.67
N SER A 270 -22.11 2.61 -15.72
CA SER A 270 -21.95 1.21 -16.14
C SER A 270 -20.58 0.90 -16.72
N ARG A 271 -19.88 1.91 -17.28
CA ARG A 271 -18.50 1.79 -17.78
C ARG A 271 -17.44 2.13 -16.74
N ARG A 272 -17.81 2.39 -15.47
CA ARG A 272 -16.82 2.43 -14.39
C ARG A 272 -16.28 1.02 -14.20
N GLU A 273 -15.27 0.70 -14.99
CA GLU A 273 -14.48 -0.50 -14.83
C GLU A 273 -13.93 -0.49 -13.40
N LEU A 274 -14.18 -1.57 -12.66
CA LEU A 274 -13.65 -1.72 -11.31
C LEU A 274 -12.13 -1.60 -11.35
N SER A 275 -11.58 -0.85 -10.40
CA SER A 275 -10.14 -0.77 -10.25
C SER A 275 -9.53 -2.16 -10.02
N PRO A 276 -8.28 -2.42 -10.45
CA PRO A 276 -7.62 -3.67 -10.13
C PRO A 276 -7.71 -4.05 -8.64
N MET A 277 -7.58 -3.06 -7.75
CA MET A 277 -7.79 -3.25 -6.31
C MET A 277 -9.25 -3.65 -5.99
N GLN A 278 -10.25 -2.92 -6.49
CA GLN A 278 -11.66 -3.26 -6.28
C GLN A 278 -12.02 -4.65 -6.81
N ARG A 279 -11.44 -5.08 -7.94
CA ARG A 279 -11.61 -6.44 -8.48
C ARG A 279 -11.02 -7.49 -7.54
N LYS A 280 -9.82 -7.25 -7.00
CA LYS A 280 -9.17 -8.13 -6.01
C LYS A 280 -9.99 -8.21 -4.72
N LEU A 281 -10.41 -7.07 -4.17
CA LEU A 281 -11.31 -7.02 -3.00
C LEU A 281 -12.58 -7.82 -3.24
N ARG A 282 -13.26 -7.60 -4.37
CA ARG A 282 -14.48 -8.34 -4.73
C ARG A 282 -14.23 -9.85 -4.86
N ARG A 283 -13.10 -10.25 -5.44
CA ARG A 283 -12.72 -11.68 -5.54
C ARG A 283 -12.46 -12.27 -4.15
N HIS A 284 -11.74 -11.55 -3.29
CA HIS A 284 -11.46 -11.98 -1.92
C HIS A 284 -12.73 -12.12 -1.10
N CYS A 285 -13.62 -11.11 -1.11
CA CYS A 285 -14.92 -11.19 -0.43
C CYS A 285 -15.76 -12.39 -0.92
N LYS A 286 -15.75 -12.67 -2.23
CA LYS A 286 -16.43 -13.87 -2.78
C LYS A 286 -15.81 -15.17 -2.25
N ASN A 287 -14.49 -15.23 -2.09
CA ASN A 287 -13.83 -16.41 -1.52
C ASN A 287 -14.18 -16.56 -0.03
N LEU A 288 -14.16 -15.48 0.74
CA LEU A 288 -14.58 -15.51 2.15
C LEU A 288 -16.02 -15.99 2.31
N LEU A 289 -16.95 -15.49 1.49
CA LEU A 289 -18.34 -15.95 1.51
C LEU A 289 -18.54 -17.40 1.04
N ARG A 290 -17.56 -18.01 0.36
CA ARG A 290 -17.59 -19.44 0.06
C ARG A 290 -17.18 -20.27 1.26
N THR A 291 -16.17 -19.82 2.00
CA THR A 291 -15.66 -20.51 3.19
C THR A 291 -16.57 -20.30 4.40
N ASN A 292 -17.11 -19.09 4.57
CA ASN A 292 -18.00 -18.69 5.65
C ASN A 292 -19.20 -17.90 5.09
N PRO A 293 -20.26 -18.59 4.61
CA PRO A 293 -21.39 -17.96 3.92
C PRO A 293 -22.23 -17.01 4.77
N ALA A 294 -22.23 -17.20 6.09
CA ALA A 294 -22.98 -16.38 7.02
C ALA A 294 -22.08 -15.99 8.20
N PRO A 295 -21.21 -14.96 8.05
CA PRO A 295 -20.42 -14.45 9.15
C PRO A 295 -21.29 -14.02 10.33
N ILE A 296 -21.03 -14.57 11.51
CA ILE A 296 -21.76 -14.25 12.75
C ILE A 296 -20.84 -13.44 13.66
N ARG A 297 -21.45 -12.54 14.43
CA ARG A 297 -20.73 -11.80 15.48
C ARG A 297 -20.28 -12.77 16.57
N THR A 298 -18.99 -12.78 16.84
CA THR A 298 -18.35 -13.55 17.91
C THR A 298 -18.04 -12.60 19.08
N PRO A 299 -18.10 -13.03 20.35
CA PRO A 299 -17.63 -12.19 21.46
C PRO A 299 -16.19 -11.71 21.24
N LYS A 300 -15.87 -10.50 21.71
CA LYS A 300 -14.48 -10.02 21.70
C LYS A 300 -13.60 -10.90 22.59
N GLY A 301 -12.32 -11.03 22.25
CA GLY A 301 -11.37 -11.87 22.98
C GLY A 301 -10.84 -13.07 22.19
N PRO A 302 -10.65 -14.23 22.83
CA PRO A 302 -9.84 -15.32 22.30
C PRO A 302 -10.43 -16.08 21.11
N GLU A 303 -11.75 -15.99 20.90
CA GLU A 303 -12.44 -16.67 19.80
C GLU A 303 -12.27 -15.95 18.45
N ARG A 304 -11.61 -14.79 18.42
CA ARG A 304 -11.38 -14.00 17.20
C ARG A 304 -9.97 -14.17 16.63
N ALA A 305 -9.38 -15.36 16.75
CA ALA A 305 -8.11 -15.66 16.08
C ALA A 305 -8.33 -16.07 14.61
N ILE A 306 -7.25 -16.00 13.82
CA ILE A 306 -7.20 -16.50 12.44
C ILE A 306 -6.05 -17.51 12.28
N LYS A 307 -6.25 -18.50 11.41
CA LYS A 307 -5.19 -19.44 11.04
C LYS A 307 -4.05 -18.74 10.29
N ALA A 308 -2.82 -19.24 10.40
CA ALA A 308 -1.69 -18.81 9.57
C ALA A 308 -2.02 -18.87 8.07
N GLY A 309 -2.72 -19.91 7.62
CA GLY A 309 -3.15 -20.03 6.22
C GLY A 309 -4.00 -18.84 5.75
N HIS A 310 -4.92 -18.35 6.59
CA HIS A 310 -5.75 -17.19 6.25
C HIS A 310 -4.93 -15.90 6.10
N LEU A 311 -3.84 -15.76 6.85
CA LEU A 311 -2.93 -14.63 6.74
C LEU A 311 -2.13 -14.69 5.43
N VAL A 312 -1.66 -15.88 5.06
CA VAL A 312 -0.97 -16.13 3.78
C VAL A 312 -1.91 -15.86 2.60
N ASP A 313 -3.17 -16.29 2.68
CA ASP A 313 -4.17 -16.01 1.63
C ASP A 313 -4.34 -14.51 1.35
N VAL A 314 -4.33 -13.67 2.41
CA VAL A 314 -4.38 -12.21 2.27
C VAL A 314 -3.10 -11.68 1.63
N ALA A 315 -1.94 -12.16 2.09
CA ALA A 315 -0.66 -11.76 1.53
C ALA A 315 -0.58 -12.07 0.03
N ASP A 316 -0.93 -13.28 -0.38
CA ASP A 316 -0.88 -13.74 -1.76
C ASP A 316 -1.92 -13.03 -2.65
N ALA A 317 -3.15 -12.87 -2.15
CA ALA A 317 -4.22 -12.22 -2.91
C ALA A 317 -3.90 -10.75 -3.25
N PHE A 318 -3.12 -10.07 -2.42
CA PHE A 318 -2.83 -8.64 -2.52
C PHE A 318 -1.34 -8.29 -2.63
N ASN A 319 -0.45 -9.27 -2.84
CA ASN A 319 1.02 -9.06 -2.83
C ASN A 319 1.49 -7.92 -3.77
N ASP A 320 0.97 -7.84 -4.98
CA ASP A 320 1.28 -6.80 -5.97
C ASP A 320 0.88 -5.38 -5.53
N ARG A 321 -0.04 -5.28 -4.55
CA ARG A 321 -0.57 -4.03 -3.98
C ARG A 321 0.02 -3.69 -2.62
N ILE A 322 0.32 -4.70 -1.82
CA ILE A 322 0.96 -4.52 -0.52
C ILE A 322 2.44 -4.20 -0.72
N ARG A 323 3.18 -4.96 -1.54
CA ARG A 323 4.62 -4.78 -1.76
C ARG A 323 5.41 -4.66 -0.45
N HIS A 324 5.91 -3.47 -0.12
CA HIS A 324 6.69 -3.19 1.08
C HIS A 324 5.88 -2.53 2.20
N ARG A 325 4.59 -2.25 1.97
CA ARG A 325 3.71 -1.53 2.88
C ARG A 325 3.43 -2.30 4.16
N ASP A 326 2.96 -1.57 5.15
CA ASP A 326 2.82 -2.01 6.52
C ASP A 326 1.39 -2.44 6.88
N MET A 327 1.14 -2.72 8.16
CA MET A 327 -0.19 -3.11 8.63
C MET A 327 -1.21 -1.95 8.60
N TYR A 328 -0.78 -0.68 8.68
CA TYR A 328 -1.69 0.46 8.55
C TYR A 328 -2.35 0.46 7.16
N TYR A 329 -1.56 0.19 6.12
CA TYR A 329 -2.06 0.02 4.77
C TYR A 329 -3.06 -1.14 4.67
N VAL A 330 -2.67 -2.31 5.17
CA VAL A 330 -3.50 -3.53 5.08
C VAL A 330 -4.81 -3.36 5.83
N ALA A 331 -4.78 -2.83 7.06
CA ALA A 331 -5.98 -2.59 7.85
C ALA A 331 -6.97 -1.64 7.14
N THR A 332 -6.46 -0.55 6.56
CA THR A 332 -7.27 0.53 5.99
C THR A 332 -7.78 0.24 4.58
N ASN A 333 -6.99 -0.46 3.76
CA ASN A 333 -7.24 -0.62 2.34
C ASN A 333 -7.64 -2.05 1.94
N ILE A 334 -7.45 -3.02 2.84
CA ILE A 334 -7.83 -4.41 2.59
C ILE A 334 -8.84 -4.86 3.64
N ILE A 335 -8.48 -4.85 4.92
CA ILE A 335 -9.32 -5.42 5.98
C ILE A 335 -10.65 -4.67 6.12
N LYS A 336 -10.62 -3.35 6.32
CA LYS A 336 -11.84 -2.54 6.40
C LYS A 336 -12.73 -2.71 5.16
N PRO A 337 -12.23 -2.52 3.91
CA PRO A 337 -13.06 -2.73 2.73
C PRO A 337 -13.65 -4.14 2.61
N VAL A 338 -12.88 -5.19 2.96
CA VAL A 338 -13.34 -6.58 2.92
C VAL A 338 -14.46 -6.83 3.94
N THR A 339 -14.36 -6.26 5.14
CA THR A 339 -15.36 -6.47 6.20
C THR A 339 -16.51 -5.47 6.17
N ARG A 340 -16.50 -4.50 5.25
CA ARG A 340 -17.47 -3.39 5.17
C ARG A 340 -18.93 -3.83 5.13
N THR A 341 -19.24 -4.91 4.40
CA THR A 341 -20.63 -5.38 4.24
C THR A 341 -21.23 -5.85 5.56
N HIS A 342 -20.46 -6.52 6.40
CA HIS A 342 -20.93 -7.09 7.67
C HIS A 342 -20.60 -6.21 8.88
N ARG A 343 -19.64 -5.29 8.76
CA ARG A 343 -19.10 -4.47 9.86
C ARG A 343 -18.62 -5.30 11.05
N LEU A 344 -17.99 -6.44 10.75
CA LEU A 344 -17.37 -7.36 11.69
C LEU A 344 -15.84 -7.27 11.61
N SER A 345 -15.14 -7.93 12.54
CA SER A 345 -13.70 -8.21 12.42
C SER A 345 -13.40 -9.09 11.20
N TYR A 346 -12.14 -9.14 10.79
CA TYR A 346 -11.73 -10.05 9.72
C TYR A 346 -11.85 -11.51 10.17
N ALA A 347 -11.50 -11.79 11.43
CA ALA A 347 -11.63 -13.12 12.02
C ALA A 347 -13.06 -13.68 11.90
N GLU A 348 -14.06 -12.88 12.25
CA GLU A 348 -15.47 -13.23 12.10
C GLU A 348 -15.86 -13.46 10.63
N CYS A 349 -15.27 -12.70 9.69
CA CYS A 349 -15.55 -12.83 8.26
C CYS A 349 -14.92 -14.08 7.63
N VAL A 350 -13.71 -14.46 8.03
CA VAL A 350 -13.00 -15.62 7.45
C VAL A 350 -13.40 -16.95 8.10
N GLY A 351 -13.86 -16.93 9.35
CA GLY A 351 -14.13 -18.12 10.13
C GLY A 351 -13.34 -18.06 11.45
N PRO A 352 -13.94 -17.56 12.54
CA PRO A 352 -13.25 -17.30 13.80
C PRO A 352 -12.65 -18.58 14.39
N GLN A 353 -11.45 -18.47 14.96
CA GLN A 353 -10.75 -19.57 15.63
C GLN A 353 -10.47 -19.22 17.09
N MET A 354 -10.35 -20.24 17.93
CA MET A 354 -9.79 -20.08 19.25
C MET A 354 -8.29 -19.81 19.15
N VAL A 355 -7.78 -18.83 19.88
CA VAL A 355 -6.35 -18.46 19.89
C VAL A 355 -5.46 -19.60 20.40
N ASP A 356 -4.40 -19.90 19.65
CA ASP A 356 -3.26 -20.68 20.13
C ASP A 356 -2.15 -19.73 20.59
N TRP A 357 -1.85 -18.71 19.79
CA TRP A 357 -0.79 -17.75 20.05
C TRP A 357 -1.26 -16.30 19.93
N PHE A 358 -0.89 -15.49 20.91
CA PHE A 358 -1.09 -14.04 20.85
C PHE A 358 0.05 -13.39 20.06
N VAL A 359 -0.26 -12.47 19.15
CA VAL A 359 0.76 -11.78 18.34
C VAL A 359 0.95 -10.35 18.82
N SER A 360 2.15 -10.05 19.30
CA SER A 360 2.59 -8.69 19.63
C SER A 360 3.43 -8.13 18.47
N HIS A 361 3.03 -6.99 17.91
CA HIS A 361 3.73 -6.42 16.75
C HIS A 361 3.53 -4.91 16.61
N TYR A 362 4.47 -4.28 15.88
CA TYR A 362 4.31 -2.90 15.43
C TYR A 362 3.58 -2.85 14.08
N TRP A 363 2.59 -1.98 13.96
CA TRP A 363 1.84 -1.81 12.71
C TRP A 363 2.65 -1.22 11.57
N GLY A 364 3.73 -0.48 11.85
CA GLY A 364 4.62 0.09 10.82
C GLY A 364 5.66 -0.90 10.31
N THR A 365 5.75 -2.11 10.87
CA THR A 365 6.57 -3.18 10.29
C THR A 365 5.94 -3.62 8.97
N SER A 366 6.76 -3.83 7.94
CA SER A 366 6.30 -4.29 6.62
C SER A 366 5.43 -5.54 6.74
N PHE A 367 4.28 -5.55 6.06
CA PHE A 367 3.34 -6.67 6.14
C PHE A 367 3.95 -7.96 5.59
N ARG A 368 4.81 -7.86 4.56
CA ARG A 368 5.55 -9.02 4.04
C ARG A 368 6.46 -9.62 5.10
N HIS A 369 7.20 -8.77 5.82
CA HIS A 369 8.03 -9.21 6.94
C HIS A 369 7.16 -9.89 8.00
N PHE A 370 6.07 -9.23 8.41
CA PHE A 370 5.12 -9.77 9.39
C PHE A 370 4.61 -11.18 9.04
N VAL A 371 4.16 -11.38 7.80
CA VAL A 371 3.65 -12.68 7.32
C VAL A 371 4.75 -13.73 7.32
N SER A 372 5.92 -13.43 6.76
CA SER A 372 7.05 -14.38 6.71
C SER A 372 7.54 -14.77 8.10
N THR A 373 7.59 -13.83 9.05
CA THR A 373 7.93 -14.13 10.45
C THR A 373 6.90 -15.05 11.10
N LEU A 374 5.60 -14.83 10.88
CA LEU A 374 4.56 -15.71 11.42
C LEU A 374 4.56 -17.08 10.78
N GLN A 375 4.88 -17.19 9.48
CA GLN A 375 5.06 -18.49 8.83
C GLN A 375 6.20 -19.27 9.50
N LYS A 376 7.36 -18.65 9.68
CA LYS A 376 8.51 -19.25 10.39
C LYS A 376 8.18 -19.64 11.82
N HIS A 377 7.42 -18.82 12.52
CA HIS A 377 6.95 -19.14 13.85
C HIS A 377 5.98 -20.34 13.84
N SER A 378 5.02 -20.39 12.90
CA SER A 378 4.09 -21.52 12.77
C SER A 378 4.79 -22.84 12.48
N GLU A 379 5.82 -22.82 11.63
CA GLU A 379 6.68 -23.98 11.35
C GLU A 379 7.43 -24.45 12.62
N ALA A 380 7.79 -23.51 13.49
CA ALA A 380 8.58 -23.76 14.69
C ALA A 380 7.76 -24.28 15.88
N VAL A 381 6.45 -24.03 15.91
CA VAL A 381 5.59 -24.36 17.06
C VAL A 381 4.50 -25.38 16.76
N VAL A 382 4.26 -25.71 15.49
CA VAL A 382 3.27 -26.72 15.12
C VAL A 382 3.69 -28.09 15.65
N GLU A 383 2.73 -28.82 16.20
CA GLU A 383 2.90 -30.21 16.65
C GLU A 383 1.95 -31.12 15.86
N PRO A 384 2.39 -32.35 15.49
CA PRO A 384 1.52 -33.30 14.80
C PRO A 384 0.24 -33.62 15.62
N PRO A 385 -0.93 -33.81 14.97
CA PRO A 385 -1.16 -33.91 13.53
C PRO A 385 -1.44 -32.58 12.82
N ALA A 386 -1.32 -31.43 13.50
CA ALA A 386 -1.59 -30.13 12.89
C ALA A 386 -0.52 -29.76 11.85
N THR A 387 -0.87 -28.88 10.92
CA THR A 387 0.08 -28.32 9.94
C THR A 387 0.39 -26.86 10.26
N PRO A 388 1.55 -26.30 9.85
CA PRO A 388 1.89 -24.90 10.13
C PRO A 388 0.76 -23.90 9.76
N PRO A 389 0.08 -24.05 8.61
CA PRO A 389 -1.08 -23.22 8.28
C PRO A 389 -2.25 -23.27 9.27
N ASP A 390 -2.36 -24.31 10.10
CA ASP A 390 -3.46 -24.49 11.04
C ASP A 390 -3.31 -23.71 12.36
N VAL A 391 -2.09 -23.26 12.70
CA VAL A 391 -1.84 -22.54 13.96
C VAL A 391 -2.66 -21.24 13.98
N ALA A 392 -3.44 -21.05 15.04
CA ALA A 392 -4.33 -19.91 15.20
C ALA A 392 -3.67 -18.74 15.95
N TYR A 393 -3.63 -17.59 15.30
CA TYR A 393 -3.04 -16.36 15.82
C TYR A 393 -4.11 -15.32 16.12
N TRP A 394 -4.07 -14.76 17.32
CA TRP A 394 -4.81 -13.54 17.62
C TRP A 394 -3.94 -12.34 17.23
N ILE A 395 -4.40 -11.56 16.24
CA ILE A 395 -3.64 -10.44 15.65
C ILE A 395 -4.53 -9.21 15.68
N CYS A 396 -4.10 -8.15 16.36
CA CYS A 396 -4.97 -7.01 16.67
C CYS A 396 -5.66 -6.37 15.46
N SER A 397 -5.01 -6.29 14.29
CA SER A 397 -5.61 -5.74 13.06
C SER A 397 -6.68 -6.64 12.42
N PHE A 398 -6.64 -7.95 12.66
CA PHE A 398 -7.57 -8.94 12.10
C PHE A 398 -8.66 -9.35 13.09
N SER A 399 -8.32 -9.38 14.38
CA SER A 399 -9.16 -9.87 15.47
C SER A 399 -10.08 -8.80 16.06
N ASN A 400 -9.60 -7.55 16.18
CA ASN A 400 -10.46 -6.46 16.63
C ASN A 400 -11.43 -6.04 15.52
N ASN A 401 -12.68 -5.73 15.87
CA ASN A 401 -13.60 -5.11 14.94
C ASN A 401 -13.15 -3.67 14.63
N GLN A 402 -12.53 -3.49 13.46
CA GLN A 402 -12.02 -2.20 12.97
C GLN A 402 -13.11 -1.13 12.76
N TRP A 403 -14.40 -1.51 12.87
CA TRP A 403 -15.56 -0.62 12.81
C TRP A 403 -16.05 -0.15 14.17
N GLN A 404 -15.61 -0.78 15.26
CA GLN A 404 -16.08 -0.56 16.64
C GLN A 404 -14.91 -0.65 17.64
N ILE A 405 -13.78 0.00 17.33
CA ILE A 405 -12.55 -0.09 18.14
C ILE A 405 -12.77 0.34 19.61
N GLU A 406 -13.63 1.31 19.87
CA GLU A 406 -13.98 1.73 21.23
C GLU A 406 -14.60 0.59 22.05
N GLU A 407 -15.47 -0.22 21.45
CA GLU A 407 -16.06 -1.41 22.08
C GLU A 407 -15.00 -2.51 22.31
N GLU A 408 -14.03 -2.63 21.39
CA GLU A 408 -12.91 -3.57 21.53
C GLU A 408 -12.01 -3.22 22.71
N LEU A 409 -11.84 -1.94 23.03
CA LEU A 409 -11.06 -1.48 24.17
C LEU A 409 -11.83 -1.61 25.49
N GLY A 410 -13.15 -1.39 25.48
CA GLY A 410 -13.98 -1.46 26.69
C GLY A 410 -13.80 -0.26 27.62
N ALA A 411 -14.32 -0.36 28.85
CA ALA A 411 -14.18 0.72 29.84
C ALA A 411 -12.77 0.79 30.46
N GLY A 412 -12.06 -0.35 30.46
CA GLY A 412 -10.69 -0.49 30.94
C GLY A 412 -9.92 -1.53 30.12
N TRP A 413 -8.60 -1.51 30.22
CA TRP A 413 -7.73 -2.40 29.47
C TRP A 413 -7.96 -3.88 29.81
N GLU A 414 -8.48 -4.19 31.00
CA GLU A 414 -8.86 -5.53 31.45
C GLU A 414 -10.03 -6.13 30.66
N GLU A 415 -10.90 -5.27 30.10
CA GLU A 415 -12.04 -5.68 29.28
C GLU A 415 -11.68 -5.72 27.79
N SER A 416 -10.47 -5.29 27.43
CA SER A 416 -10.07 -5.18 26.04
C SER A 416 -9.97 -6.55 25.38
N SER A 417 -10.31 -6.62 24.10
CA SER A 417 -10.26 -7.86 23.32
C SER A 417 -8.87 -8.50 23.34
N PHE A 418 -7.81 -7.68 23.28
CA PHE A 418 -6.44 -8.19 23.26
C PHE A 418 -6.05 -8.79 24.63
N PHE A 419 -6.45 -8.15 25.75
CA PHE A 419 -6.16 -8.67 27.08
C PHE A 419 -6.90 -9.98 27.34
N LEU A 420 -8.18 -10.06 26.95
CA LEU A 420 -8.99 -11.28 27.04
C LEU A 420 -8.37 -12.43 26.22
N ALA A 421 -7.87 -12.12 25.02
CA ALA A 421 -7.20 -13.12 24.18
C ALA A 421 -5.89 -13.62 24.81
N LEU A 422 -5.04 -12.70 25.29
CA LEU A 422 -3.76 -13.06 25.91
C LEU A 422 -3.94 -13.85 27.22
N LYS A 423 -4.95 -13.51 28.03
CA LYS A 423 -5.28 -14.22 29.28
C LYS A 423 -5.93 -15.59 29.08
N SER A 424 -6.44 -15.86 27.88
CA SER A 424 -7.16 -17.11 27.58
C SER A 424 -6.35 -18.34 27.97
N PRO A 425 -6.97 -19.36 28.62
CA PRO A 425 -6.33 -20.64 28.92
C PRO A 425 -5.80 -21.38 27.68
N ARG A 426 -6.40 -21.13 26.50
CA ARG A 426 -5.96 -21.68 25.21
C ARG A 426 -4.74 -20.98 24.61
N CYS A 427 -4.52 -19.71 24.95
CA CYS A 427 -3.33 -19.00 24.51
C CYS A 427 -2.11 -19.61 25.21
N VAL A 428 -1.20 -20.21 24.44
CA VAL A 428 -0.01 -20.92 24.93
C VAL A 428 1.21 -20.03 25.01
N GLY A 429 1.21 -18.85 24.40
CA GLY A 429 2.35 -17.94 24.42
C GLY A 429 2.13 -16.68 23.59
N THR A 430 3.13 -15.82 23.61
CA THR A 430 3.16 -14.57 22.84
C THR A 430 4.26 -14.64 21.79
N ALA A 431 3.89 -14.54 20.51
CA ALA A 431 4.80 -14.36 19.39
C ALA A 431 5.02 -12.85 19.17
N MET A 432 6.21 -12.36 19.53
CA MET A 432 6.62 -10.98 19.28
C MET A 432 7.34 -10.88 17.94
N ILE A 433 6.76 -10.15 17.00
CA ILE A 433 7.30 -9.96 15.65
C ILE A 433 8.31 -8.81 15.67
N LEU A 434 9.60 -9.13 15.61
CA LEU A 434 10.68 -8.15 15.61
C LEU A 434 11.17 -7.86 14.19
N ASP A 435 11.34 -6.57 13.90
CA ASP A 435 12.22 -6.12 12.83
C ASP A 435 13.67 -6.02 13.31
N ASP A 436 14.57 -5.71 12.37
CA ASP A 436 16.01 -5.52 12.62
C ASP A 436 16.31 -4.39 13.61
N GLU A 437 15.40 -3.43 13.70
CA GLU A 437 15.47 -2.30 14.64
C GLU A 437 14.75 -2.55 15.97
N ALA A 438 14.12 -3.71 16.15
CA ALA A 438 13.30 -4.05 17.30
C ALA A 438 12.26 -2.96 17.66
N LEU A 439 11.71 -2.29 16.65
CA LEU A 439 10.74 -1.19 16.82
C LEU A 439 9.51 -1.54 17.66
N PRO A 440 8.94 -2.76 17.65
CA PRO A 440 7.86 -3.12 18.57
C PRO A 440 8.21 -2.84 20.04
N LEU A 441 9.46 -3.00 20.45
CA LEU A 441 9.89 -2.76 21.83
C LEU A 441 10.06 -1.28 22.16
N THR A 442 9.89 -0.39 21.19
CA THR A 442 9.78 1.07 21.38
C THR A 442 8.33 1.53 21.55
N ARG A 443 7.34 0.62 21.47
CA ARG A 443 5.91 0.94 21.52
C ARG A 443 5.28 0.55 22.85
N ALA A 444 4.66 1.51 23.53
CA ALA A 444 4.09 1.30 24.86
C ALA A 444 3.08 0.13 24.90
N TRP A 445 2.22 0.01 23.89
CA TRP A 445 1.25 -1.09 23.80
C TRP A 445 1.90 -2.47 23.66
N CYS A 446 2.93 -2.62 22.83
CA CYS A 446 3.67 -3.88 22.74
C CYS A 446 4.39 -4.22 24.06
N LEU A 447 4.87 -3.21 24.79
CA LEU A 447 5.46 -3.42 26.11
C LEU A 447 4.44 -3.85 27.14
N PHE A 448 3.22 -3.32 27.07
CA PHE A 448 2.12 -3.79 27.88
C PHE A 448 1.82 -5.28 27.61
N GLU A 449 1.85 -5.72 26.35
CA GLU A 449 1.65 -7.13 25.99
C GLU A 449 2.79 -8.03 26.51
N VAL A 450 4.05 -7.60 26.41
CA VAL A 450 5.20 -8.29 27.02
C VAL A 450 5.04 -8.37 28.53
N LEU A 451 4.55 -7.30 29.15
CA LEU A 451 4.32 -7.24 30.58
C LEU A 451 3.30 -8.28 31.01
N GLN A 452 2.14 -8.32 30.35
CA GLN A 452 1.13 -9.33 30.62
C GLN A 452 1.65 -10.74 30.37
N THR A 453 2.45 -10.95 29.32
CA THR A 453 3.13 -12.22 29.03
C THR A 453 4.01 -12.66 30.21
N LYS A 454 4.81 -11.75 30.77
CA LYS A 454 5.64 -12.01 31.96
C LYS A 454 4.80 -12.41 33.16
N ILE A 455 3.74 -11.65 33.46
CA ILE A 455 2.84 -11.93 34.60
C ILE A 455 2.20 -13.31 34.43
N ILE A 456 1.68 -13.62 33.24
CA ILE A 456 1.02 -14.90 32.96
C ILE A 456 2.00 -16.07 33.12
N ARG A 457 3.26 -15.90 32.68
CA ARG A 457 4.29 -16.94 32.84
C ARG A 457 4.54 -17.29 34.30
N THR A 458 4.35 -16.37 35.24
CA THR A 458 4.49 -16.64 36.69
C THR A 458 3.32 -17.40 37.29
N THR A 459 2.15 -17.43 36.63
CA THR A 459 0.92 -18.01 37.18
C THR A 459 0.40 -19.22 36.40
N ARG A 460 0.89 -19.47 35.18
CA ARG A 460 0.45 -20.58 34.32
C ARG A 460 1.65 -21.41 33.84
N GLU A 461 1.75 -22.63 34.32
CA GLU A 461 2.85 -23.56 33.97
C GLU A 461 2.90 -23.90 32.48
N ASN A 462 1.73 -24.14 31.87
CA ASN A 462 1.59 -24.50 30.45
C ASN A 462 1.76 -23.32 29.47
N PHE A 463 1.95 -22.10 29.97
CA PHE A 463 2.17 -20.92 29.13
C PHE A 463 3.66 -20.79 28.78
N ARG A 464 4.02 -20.99 27.52
CA ARG A 464 5.39 -21.01 26.98
C ARG A 464 6.13 -19.66 27.10
N GLY A 465 5.41 -18.56 27.36
CA GLY A 465 6.01 -17.25 27.56
C GLY A 465 6.18 -16.45 26.28
N LEU A 466 7.29 -15.70 26.20
CA LEU A 466 7.58 -14.77 25.10
C LEU A 466 8.51 -15.41 24.07
N TYR A 467 8.08 -15.45 22.80
CA TYR A 467 8.86 -15.92 21.67
C TYR A 467 9.24 -14.71 20.81
N LEU A 468 10.54 -14.51 20.60
CA LEU A 468 11.07 -13.42 19.77
C LEU A 468 11.21 -13.95 18.35
N CYS A 469 10.40 -13.42 17.45
CA CYS A 469 10.23 -13.97 16.11
C CYS A 469 10.75 -12.97 15.09
N THR A 470 11.50 -13.46 14.12
CA THR A 470 12.03 -12.68 12.99
C THR A 470 11.79 -13.40 11.67
N ILE A 471 12.07 -12.75 10.55
CA ILE A 471 11.96 -13.37 9.23
C ILE A 471 12.85 -14.60 9.05
N THR A 472 13.92 -14.74 9.84
CA THR A 472 14.84 -15.88 9.78
C THR A 472 14.43 -17.01 10.74
N GLY A 473 13.49 -16.78 11.65
CA GLY A 473 13.04 -17.79 12.60
C GLY A 473 12.72 -17.26 13.99
N VAL A 474 12.43 -18.21 14.88
CA VAL A 474 12.24 -17.97 16.32
C VAL A 474 13.60 -18.03 17.00
N LEU A 475 14.01 -16.93 17.65
CA LEU A 475 15.34 -16.79 18.23
C LEU A 475 15.60 -17.85 19.32
N GLN A 476 14.57 -18.16 20.12
CA GLN A 476 14.63 -19.17 21.18
C GLN A 476 14.90 -20.59 20.66
N ASN A 477 14.68 -20.86 19.38
CA ASN A 477 14.92 -22.19 18.79
C ASN A 477 16.34 -22.31 18.21
N GLY A 478 17.14 -21.24 18.18
CA GLY A 478 18.51 -21.22 17.66
C GLY A 478 18.64 -21.41 16.14
N LYS A 479 17.53 -21.55 15.42
CA LYS A 479 17.50 -21.80 13.95
C LYS A 479 17.48 -20.52 13.09
N SER A 480 17.64 -19.35 13.69
CA SER A 480 17.74 -18.09 12.96
C SER A 480 19.19 -17.79 12.59
N GLY A 481 19.45 -17.26 11.40
CA GLY A 481 20.79 -16.77 11.03
C GLY A 481 21.32 -15.75 12.04
N VAL A 482 22.64 -15.76 12.30
CA VAL A 482 23.27 -15.12 13.47
C VAL A 482 23.24 -13.58 13.44
N ASP A 483 23.32 -12.98 12.25
CA ASP A 483 23.47 -11.53 12.09
C ASP A 483 22.29 -10.72 12.66
N LEU A 484 21.06 -11.15 12.37
CA LEU A 484 19.86 -10.42 12.76
C LEU A 484 19.62 -10.46 14.28
N PRO A 485 19.68 -11.62 14.95
CA PRO A 485 19.70 -11.73 16.41
C PRO A 485 20.78 -10.90 17.07
N MET A 486 21.96 -10.76 16.45
CA MET A 486 23.02 -9.91 17.00
C MET A 486 22.67 -8.42 16.95
N ARG A 487 22.15 -7.93 15.82
CA ARG A 487 21.63 -6.56 15.73
C ARG A 487 20.50 -6.30 16.73
N ILE A 488 19.57 -7.24 16.85
CA ILE A 488 18.48 -7.17 17.85
C ILE A 488 19.07 -7.13 19.27
N ALA A 489 20.05 -7.96 19.58
CA ALA A 489 20.68 -7.99 20.89
C ALA A 489 21.38 -6.67 21.24
N GLU A 490 22.13 -6.09 20.30
CA GLU A 490 22.77 -4.78 20.46
C GLU A 490 21.75 -3.68 20.71
N ARG A 491 20.66 -3.66 19.93
CA ARG A 491 19.54 -2.74 20.16
C ARG A 491 18.95 -2.94 21.55
N LEU A 492 18.65 -4.16 21.97
CA LEU A 492 18.04 -4.45 23.27
C LEU A 492 18.95 -4.20 24.48
N ALA A 493 20.27 -4.26 24.30
CA ALA A 493 21.22 -3.90 25.35
C ALA A 493 21.10 -2.41 25.73
N SER A 494 20.92 -1.55 24.73
CA SER A 494 20.77 -0.11 24.91
C SER A 494 19.33 0.33 25.19
N LEU A 495 18.34 -0.41 24.68
CA LEU A 495 16.92 -0.08 24.81
C LEU A 495 16.50 0.08 26.29
N ARG A 496 15.68 1.10 26.54
CA ARG A 496 15.05 1.42 27.82
C ARG A 496 13.55 1.54 27.60
N LEU A 497 12.79 0.67 28.27
CA LEU A 497 11.33 0.62 28.12
C LEU A 497 10.62 1.90 28.57
N GLU A 498 11.25 2.67 29.45
CA GLU A 498 10.82 3.99 29.92
C GLU A 498 10.66 4.99 28.75
N ASN A 499 11.42 4.79 27.67
CA ASN A 499 11.43 5.67 26.51
C ASN A 499 10.37 5.31 25.46
N ALA A 500 9.53 4.31 25.73
CA ALA A 500 8.54 3.87 24.77
C ALA A 500 7.51 4.97 24.44
N THR A 501 6.98 4.89 23.22
CA THR A 501 6.05 5.87 22.66
C THR A 501 4.68 5.25 22.37
N ALA A 502 3.65 6.07 22.45
CA ALA A 502 2.29 5.73 22.03
C ALA A 502 1.74 6.86 21.16
N SER A 503 0.86 6.51 20.22
CA SER A 503 0.17 7.52 19.39
C SER A 503 -0.81 8.35 20.20
N VAL A 504 -1.28 7.83 21.34
CA VAL A 504 -2.14 8.52 22.29
C VAL A 504 -1.39 8.67 23.60
N GLN A 505 -1.16 9.92 24.02
CA GLN A 505 -0.37 10.22 25.22
C GLN A 505 -0.98 9.62 26.50
N LYS A 506 -2.31 9.64 26.61
CA LYS A 506 -3.06 9.00 27.70
C LYS A 506 -2.75 7.50 27.84
N ASP A 507 -2.58 6.79 26.74
CA ASP A 507 -2.22 5.36 26.76
C ASP A 507 -0.81 5.15 27.31
N LYS A 508 0.14 6.02 26.90
CA LYS A 508 1.52 5.97 27.40
C LYS A 508 1.57 6.17 28.90
N GLU A 509 0.84 7.16 29.43
CA GLU A 509 0.76 7.46 30.86
C GLU A 509 0.15 6.28 31.63
N MET A 510 -1.01 5.79 31.18
CA MET A 510 -1.67 4.63 31.77
C MET A 510 -0.73 3.41 31.82
N ILE A 511 -0.08 3.06 30.71
CA ILE A 511 0.83 1.92 30.65
C ILE A 511 2.06 2.15 31.54
N GLY A 512 2.59 3.38 31.55
CA GLY A 512 3.71 3.75 32.42
C GLY A 512 3.39 3.60 33.90
N GLU A 513 2.18 3.99 34.32
CA GLU A 513 1.70 3.76 35.68
C GLU A 513 1.55 2.28 36.01
N LEU A 514 0.98 1.49 35.09
CA LEU A 514 0.82 0.04 35.28
C LEU A 514 2.16 -0.66 35.46
N VAL A 515 3.14 -0.32 34.63
CA VAL A 515 4.51 -0.85 34.78
C VAL A 515 5.12 -0.40 36.10
N SER A 516 4.95 0.87 36.49
CA SER A 516 5.53 1.41 37.72
C SER A 516 4.94 0.78 39.00
N LYS A 517 3.66 0.39 38.98
CA LYS A 517 2.98 -0.29 40.09
C LYS A 517 3.43 -1.74 40.28
N MET A 518 4.15 -2.32 39.31
CA MET A 518 4.61 -3.70 39.41
C MET A 518 5.87 -3.86 40.25
N PRO A 519 6.06 -5.02 40.89
CA PRO A 519 7.30 -5.33 41.62
C PRO A 519 8.54 -5.14 40.73
N GLY A 520 9.39 -4.18 41.11
CA GLY A 520 10.62 -3.80 40.40
C GLY A 520 10.41 -2.94 39.14
N GLY A 521 9.18 -2.55 38.82
CA GLY A 521 8.87 -1.54 37.80
C GLY A 521 9.46 -1.81 36.42
N PHE A 522 9.87 -0.72 35.75
CA PHE A 522 10.54 -0.78 34.46
C PHE A 522 11.88 -1.53 34.51
N GLN A 523 12.62 -1.49 35.62
CA GLN A 523 13.88 -2.20 35.77
C GLN A 523 13.68 -3.72 35.66
N ALA A 524 12.68 -4.26 36.35
CA ALA A 524 12.35 -5.68 36.28
C ALA A 524 11.85 -6.11 34.89
N MET A 525 11.29 -5.19 34.12
CA MET A 525 10.87 -5.43 32.73
C MET A 525 12.03 -5.40 31.75
N ASN A 526 12.89 -4.38 31.85
CA ASN A 526 14.16 -4.30 31.12
C ASN A 526 15.00 -5.58 31.38
N HIS A 527 15.10 -6.03 32.64
CA HIS A 527 15.81 -7.26 32.98
C HIS A 527 15.15 -8.51 32.37
N PHE A 528 13.81 -8.61 32.40
CA PHE A 528 13.10 -9.73 31.79
C PHE A 528 13.38 -9.85 30.29
N LEU A 529 13.32 -8.73 29.55
CA LEU A 529 13.63 -8.74 28.11
C LEU A 529 15.10 -9.09 27.85
N ARG A 530 16.03 -8.47 28.57
CA ARG A 530 17.47 -8.77 28.45
C ARG A 530 17.80 -10.22 28.76
N ARG A 531 17.10 -10.82 29.73
CA ARG A 531 17.22 -12.23 30.04
C ARG A 531 16.72 -13.11 28.88
N ASN A 532 15.53 -12.84 28.34
CA ASN A 532 14.98 -13.63 27.22
C ASN A 532 15.89 -13.57 25.98
N ILE A 533 16.41 -12.39 25.62
CA ILE A 533 17.34 -12.29 24.48
C ILE A 533 18.67 -12.97 24.80
N SER A 534 19.21 -12.83 26.02
CA SER A 534 20.44 -13.51 26.42
C SER A 534 20.30 -15.04 26.37
N GLU A 535 19.17 -15.58 26.84
CA GLU A 535 18.86 -17.01 26.72
C GLU A 535 18.77 -17.44 25.26
N ALA A 536 18.08 -16.66 24.42
CA ALA A 536 17.97 -16.97 23.00
C ALA A 536 19.33 -16.95 22.27
N LEU A 537 20.20 -15.98 22.57
CA LEU A 537 21.56 -15.92 22.02
C LEU A 537 22.42 -17.11 22.45
N ARG A 538 22.29 -17.56 23.71
CA ARG A 538 22.98 -18.76 24.19
C ARG A 538 22.50 -20.01 23.47
N THR A 539 21.20 -20.17 23.27
CA THR A 539 20.64 -21.28 22.49
C THR A 539 21.18 -21.26 21.06
N MET A 540 21.20 -20.09 20.43
CA MET A 540 21.70 -19.92 19.08
C MET A 540 23.19 -20.23 18.95
N GLN A 541 24.00 -19.76 19.90
CA GLN A 541 25.42 -20.11 19.97
C GLN A 541 25.59 -21.63 20.06
N ALA A 542 24.83 -22.30 20.93
CA ALA A 542 24.91 -23.76 21.09
C ALA A 542 24.53 -24.51 19.81
N VAL A 543 23.45 -24.11 19.14
CA VAL A 543 23.01 -24.72 17.87
C VAL A 543 24.04 -24.47 16.77
N PHE A 544 24.52 -23.23 16.62
CA PHE A 544 25.50 -22.88 15.61
C PHE A 544 26.82 -23.65 15.78
N THR A 545 27.34 -23.72 17.01
CA THR A 545 28.56 -24.49 17.30
C THR A 545 28.37 -25.97 16.95
N SER A 546 27.23 -26.56 17.30
CA SER A 546 26.93 -27.97 17.00
C SER A 546 26.82 -28.24 15.49
N GLU A 547 26.18 -27.33 14.73
CA GLU A 547 26.08 -27.43 13.27
C GLU A 547 27.45 -27.28 12.59
N LEU A 548 28.28 -26.35 13.08
CA LEU A 548 29.64 -26.14 12.58
C LEU A 548 30.52 -27.36 12.83
N GLU A 549 30.49 -27.93 14.04
CA GLU A 549 31.22 -29.16 14.38
C GLU A 549 30.78 -30.33 13.49
N THR A 550 29.46 -30.47 13.25
CA THR A 550 28.92 -31.50 12.35
C THR A 550 29.40 -31.30 10.91
N LEU A 551 29.48 -30.05 10.44
CA LEU A 551 29.97 -29.74 9.10
C LEU A 551 31.46 -30.03 8.96
N LEU A 552 32.28 -29.62 9.94
CA LEU A 552 33.71 -29.91 9.96
C LEU A 552 33.96 -31.42 9.91
N HIS A 553 33.27 -32.19 10.76
CA HIS A 553 33.39 -33.65 10.74
C HIS A 553 32.96 -34.28 9.40
N LYS A 554 31.99 -33.70 8.69
CA LYS A 554 31.60 -34.18 7.35
C LYS A 554 32.66 -33.87 6.30
N LEU A 555 33.31 -32.71 6.40
CA LEU A 555 34.39 -32.32 5.50
C LEU A 555 35.62 -33.20 5.73
N ASP A 556 36.01 -33.41 6.99
CA ASP A 556 37.13 -34.29 7.36
C ASP A 556 36.91 -35.72 6.85
N ASN A 557 35.69 -36.26 7.01
CA ASN A 557 35.36 -37.58 6.49
C ASN A 557 35.36 -37.67 4.97
N ALA A 558 34.91 -36.61 4.27
CA ALA A 558 34.89 -36.60 2.81
C ALA A 558 36.31 -36.57 2.23
N GLU A 559 37.26 -35.90 2.90
CA GLU A 559 38.68 -35.96 2.55
C GLU A 559 39.22 -37.39 2.70
N LEU A 560 38.93 -38.06 3.82
CA LEU A 560 39.35 -39.45 4.06
C LEU A 560 38.78 -40.43 3.04
N GLU A 561 37.49 -40.32 2.69
CA GLU A 561 36.86 -41.16 1.65
C GLU A 561 37.51 -40.93 0.27
N SER A 562 37.88 -39.69 -0.04
CA SER A 562 38.54 -39.36 -1.31
C SER A 562 39.99 -39.88 -1.40
N GLU A 563 40.72 -39.90 -0.28
CA GLU A 563 42.06 -40.50 -0.20
C GLU A 563 41.97 -42.02 -0.34
N GLN A 564 40.98 -42.65 0.28
CA GLN A 564 40.79 -44.10 0.25
C GLN A 564 40.36 -44.60 -1.15
N ASP A 565 39.47 -43.88 -1.84
CA ASP A 565 39.12 -44.16 -3.24
C ASP A 565 40.32 -43.95 -4.20
N SER A 566 41.26 -43.06 -3.84
CA SER A 566 42.47 -42.83 -4.62
C SER A 566 43.51 -43.94 -4.44
N GLU A 567 43.68 -44.45 -3.21
CA GLU A 567 44.55 -45.60 -2.92
C GLU A 567 44.00 -46.89 -3.55
N ASP A 568 42.70 -47.15 -3.45
CA ASP A 568 42.08 -48.34 -4.05
C ASP A 568 42.16 -48.31 -5.60
N ASN A 569 42.04 -47.13 -6.23
CA ASN A 569 42.27 -46.98 -7.68
C ASN A 569 43.75 -47.16 -8.07
N ILE A 570 44.70 -46.76 -7.23
CA ILE A 570 46.13 -47.00 -7.46
C ILE A 570 46.45 -48.49 -7.33
N VAL A 571 45.89 -49.19 -6.35
CA VAL A 571 46.07 -50.64 -6.17
C VAL A 571 45.49 -51.42 -7.36
N LEU A 572 44.30 -51.06 -7.85
CA LEU A 572 43.71 -51.65 -9.06
C LEU A 572 44.58 -51.43 -10.31
N CYS A 573 45.20 -50.26 -10.47
CA CYS A 573 46.11 -49.99 -11.58
C CYS A 573 47.43 -50.80 -11.50
N VAL A 574 47.93 -51.09 -10.29
CA VAL A 574 49.16 -51.88 -10.09
C VAL A 574 48.93 -53.37 -10.35
N ASP A 575 47.76 -53.90 -9.98
CA ASP A 575 47.40 -55.29 -10.29
C ASP A 575 47.15 -55.54 -11.78
N GLU A 576 46.58 -54.56 -12.51
CA GLU A 576 46.44 -54.65 -13.96
C GLU A 576 47.79 -54.57 -14.70
N TYR A 577 48.74 -53.76 -14.18
CA TYR A 577 50.12 -53.70 -14.69
C TYR A 577 50.94 -54.97 -14.40
N ASN A 578 50.73 -55.61 -13.25
CA ASN A 578 51.39 -56.88 -12.91
C ASN A 578 50.78 -58.10 -13.62
N SER A 579 49.48 -58.07 -13.91
CA SER A 579 48.78 -59.08 -14.73
C SER A 579 49.32 -59.12 -16.18
N GLN A 580 49.74 -57.98 -16.73
CA GLN A 580 50.36 -57.92 -18.07
C GLN A 580 51.83 -58.37 -18.11
N ARG A 581 52.48 -58.62 -16.96
CA ARG A 581 53.83 -59.20 -16.86
C ARG A 581 53.83 -60.67 -16.45
N GLY A 582 52.86 -61.44 -16.94
CA GLY A 582 52.90 -62.90 -16.92
C GLY A 582 53.84 -63.49 -17.99
N PHE A 583 55.09 -63.74 -17.60
CA PHE A 583 55.97 -64.84 -18.04
C PHE A 583 55.73 -65.46 -19.44
N ALA A 584 56.50 -65.00 -20.42
CA ALA A 584 56.81 -65.79 -21.60
C ALA A 584 57.84 -66.89 -21.23
N ALA A 585 57.37 -68.11 -21.00
CA ALA A 585 58.20 -69.29 -20.92
C ALA A 585 58.71 -69.64 -22.33
N VAL A 586 60.03 -69.58 -22.51
CA VAL A 586 60.73 -70.02 -23.73
C VAL A 586 60.97 -71.54 -23.64
N PRO A 587 60.73 -72.32 -24.72
CA PRO A 587 60.76 -73.78 -24.64
C PRO A 587 62.19 -74.34 -24.63
N SER A 588 62.33 -75.47 -23.95
CA SER A 588 63.50 -76.34 -23.94
C SER A 588 63.77 -76.97 -25.31
N GLU A 589 64.98 -76.80 -25.85
CA GLU A 589 65.52 -77.63 -26.92
C GLU A 589 66.81 -78.35 -26.52
N HIS A 590 66.95 -79.50 -27.14
CA HIS A 590 67.82 -80.64 -26.91
C HIS A 590 69.35 -80.39 -26.90
N SER A 591 69.98 -80.96 -25.87
CA SER A 591 71.19 -81.81 -25.87
C SER A 591 72.22 -81.72 -27.01
N VAL A 592 73.49 -81.47 -26.65
CA VAL A 592 74.68 -82.17 -27.21
C VAL A 592 75.73 -82.37 -26.11
N PRO A 593 76.40 -83.54 -26.01
CA PRO A 593 77.38 -83.88 -24.96
C PRO A 593 78.85 -83.77 -25.43
N ILE A 594 79.76 -84.10 -24.49
CA ILE A 594 81.22 -84.39 -24.64
C ILE A 594 82.09 -83.12 -24.57
N SER A 595 83.16 -83.00 -23.77
CA SER A 595 84.05 -83.91 -23.02
C SER A 595 84.65 -83.17 -21.83
#